data_AF-A0A0F9XGP4-F1
#
_entry.id   AF-A0A0F9XGP4-F1
#
_cell.length_a   1.000
_cell.length_b   1.000
_cell.length_c   1.000
_cell.angle_alpha   90.00
_cell.angle_beta   90.00
_cell.angle_gamma   90.00
#
_symmetry.space_group_name_H-M   'P 1'
#
loop_
_entity.id
_entity.type
_entity.pdbx_description
1 polymer ?
#
loop_
_entity_poly.entity_id
_entity_poly.type
_entity_poly.pdbx_seq_one_letter_code
_entity_poly.pdbx_strand_id
1 'polypeptide(L)'
;MQLRLSLVLFFTSPAALVTAQSCPPVHIFGARGTTVPQSQGYDLLLPLGGQIIDNALCGGPDPNAGITSPSIPISASAAQMVKAAIFMGDPRFEYGASYEIGTCRLGGFAARPKGFVCSNGSKIQSYCDSPDPYCCQGNNASAHGAYVNIYGQNAISFIESKLNS
;
A
#
# COMPACT_ATOMS: atom_id res chain seq x y z
N MET A 1 -25.92 -72.57 27.47
CA MET A 1 -25.77 -71.63 26.33
C MET A 1 -26.26 -70.26 26.78
N GLN A 2 -25.37 -69.43 27.33
CA GLN A 2 -25.67 -68.04 27.72
C GLN A 2 -24.77 -67.13 26.88
N LEU A 3 -25.35 -66.52 25.86
CA LEU A 3 -24.69 -65.49 25.05
C LEU A 3 -24.66 -64.20 25.86
N ARG A 4 -23.47 -63.73 26.23
CA ARG A 4 -23.28 -62.38 26.80
C ARG A 4 -23.26 -61.38 25.65
N LEU A 5 -24.28 -60.52 25.58
CA LEU A 5 -24.37 -59.43 24.62
C LEU A 5 -23.63 -58.22 25.20
N SER A 6 -22.40 -57.98 24.76
CA SER A 6 -21.65 -56.76 25.11
C SER A 6 -22.16 -55.59 24.27
N LEU A 7 -22.90 -54.67 24.90
CA LEU A 7 -23.34 -53.42 24.29
C LEU A 7 -22.16 -52.44 24.24
N VAL A 8 -21.59 -52.23 23.05
CA VAL A 8 -20.58 -51.18 22.81
C VAL A 8 -21.32 -49.89 22.48
N LEU A 9 -21.27 -48.92 23.39
CA LEU A 9 -21.75 -47.56 23.16
C LEU A 9 -20.68 -46.77 22.38
N PHE A 10 -20.97 -46.47 21.12
CA PHE A 10 -20.18 -45.50 20.34
C PHE A 10 -20.56 -44.09 20.79
N PHE A 11 -19.66 -43.41 21.50
CA PHE A 11 -19.72 -41.97 21.65
C PHE A 11 -19.31 -41.33 20.33
N THR A 12 -20.27 -40.81 19.58
CA THR A 12 -19.99 -39.92 18.45
C THR A 12 -19.62 -38.56 19.02
N SER A 13 -18.33 -38.21 18.98
CA SER A 13 -17.90 -36.84 19.21
C SER A 13 -18.61 -35.94 18.19
N PRO A 14 -19.26 -34.83 18.60
CA PRO A 14 -19.68 -33.84 17.63
C PRO A 14 -18.41 -33.28 16.98
N ALA A 15 -18.31 -33.40 15.66
CA ALA A 15 -17.33 -32.64 14.91
C ALA A 15 -17.62 -31.16 15.22
N ALA A 16 -16.72 -30.51 15.95
CA ALA A 16 -16.72 -29.06 16.02
C ALA A 16 -16.59 -28.58 14.57
N LEU A 17 -17.70 -28.08 14.03
CA LEU A 17 -17.72 -27.39 12.76
C LEU A 17 -16.85 -26.15 12.98
N VAL A 18 -15.55 -26.27 12.67
CA VAL A 18 -14.70 -25.11 12.47
C VAL A 18 -15.35 -24.38 11.30
N THR A 19 -16.18 -23.39 11.60
CA THR A 19 -16.39 -22.30 10.66
C THR A 19 -14.97 -21.83 10.36
N ALA A 20 -14.46 -22.08 9.15
CA ALA A 20 -13.23 -21.43 8.73
C ALA A 20 -13.40 -19.96 9.09
N GLN A 21 -12.53 -19.44 9.97
CA GLN A 21 -12.62 -18.10 10.51
C GLN A 21 -12.89 -17.16 9.33
N SER A 22 -14.11 -16.62 9.24
CA SER A 22 -14.50 -15.70 8.16
C SER A 22 -13.86 -14.35 8.47
N CYS A 23 -12.55 -14.26 8.25
CA CYS A 23 -11.85 -13.00 8.30
C CYS A 23 -12.27 -12.20 7.06
N PRO A 24 -12.62 -10.91 7.19
CA PRO A 24 -12.76 -10.04 6.04
C PRO A 24 -11.49 -10.12 5.18
N PRO A 25 -11.59 -10.11 3.85
CA PRO A 25 -10.40 -10.03 2.99
C PRO A 25 -9.65 -8.71 3.28
N VAL A 26 -8.50 -8.78 3.94
CA VAL A 26 -7.68 -7.61 4.26
C VAL A 26 -6.60 -7.47 3.18
N HIS A 27 -6.57 -6.34 2.49
CA HIS A 27 -5.49 -6.01 1.56
C HIS A 27 -4.68 -4.82 2.09
N ILE A 28 -3.38 -5.06 2.26
CA ILE A 28 -2.39 -4.04 2.62
C ILE A 28 -1.42 -3.95 1.44
N PHE A 29 -1.23 -2.73 0.94
CA PHE A 29 -0.32 -2.46 -0.16
C PHE A 29 0.86 -1.65 0.36
N GLY A 30 2.05 -2.23 0.37
CA GLY A 30 3.28 -1.50 0.61
C GLY A 30 4.12 -1.52 -0.66
N ALA A 31 4.45 -0.34 -1.18
CA ALA A 31 5.40 -0.24 -2.29
C ALA A 31 6.55 0.69 -1.97
N ARG A 32 7.73 0.19 -2.27
CA ARG A 32 8.99 0.92 -2.26
C ARG A 32 9.65 0.74 -3.60
N GLY A 33 9.99 1.84 -4.25
CA GLY A 33 10.94 1.79 -5.35
C GLY A 33 12.35 1.49 -4.83
N THR A 34 13.07 0.59 -5.49
CA THR A 34 14.51 0.40 -5.22
C THR A 34 15.31 1.33 -6.11
N THR A 35 16.45 1.82 -5.64
CA THR A 35 17.47 2.46 -6.50
C THR A 35 18.28 1.43 -7.31
N VAL A 36 17.90 0.14 -7.24
CA VAL A 36 18.58 -0.96 -7.93
C VAL A 36 18.00 -1.11 -9.34
N PRO A 37 18.83 -1.14 -10.38
CA PRO A 37 18.36 -1.33 -11.75
C PRO A 37 17.57 -2.62 -11.96
N GLN A 38 16.35 -2.52 -12.51
CA GLN A 38 15.48 -3.68 -12.78
C GLN A 38 15.64 -4.27 -14.19
N SER A 39 16.54 -3.79 -15.06
CA SER A 39 17.09 -4.51 -16.24
C SER A 39 17.98 -3.59 -17.12
N GLN A 40 18.60 -4.21 -18.12
CA GLN A 40 19.49 -3.68 -19.17
C GLN A 40 18.95 -2.42 -19.91
N GLY A 41 19.13 -1.23 -19.33
CA GLY A 41 19.14 0.03 -20.10
C GLY A 41 17.79 0.60 -20.54
N TYR A 42 16.67 0.10 -20.03
CA TYR A 42 15.36 0.76 -20.15
C TYR A 42 15.12 1.60 -18.89
N ASP A 43 14.58 2.81 -19.04
CA ASP A 43 14.26 3.77 -17.95
C ASP A 43 13.13 3.30 -16.99
N LEU A 44 12.97 1.98 -16.84
CA LEU A 44 12.22 1.29 -15.79
C LEU A 44 12.95 1.35 -14.43
N LEU A 45 13.91 2.27 -14.26
CA LEU A 45 14.79 2.44 -13.10
C LEU A 45 14.23 3.40 -12.04
N LEU A 46 13.09 4.03 -12.33
CA LEU A 46 12.45 4.96 -11.41
C LEU A 46 11.68 4.23 -10.31
N PRO A 47 11.51 4.83 -9.12
CA PRO A 47 10.79 4.23 -8.02
C PRO A 47 9.27 4.24 -8.22
N LEU A 48 8.79 3.48 -9.21
CA LEU A 48 7.41 3.53 -9.70
C LEU A 48 6.42 2.76 -8.81
N GLY A 49 6.88 2.01 -7.81
CA GLY A 49 6.00 1.19 -6.98
C GLY A 49 4.93 2.03 -6.26
N GLY A 50 5.33 3.16 -5.68
CA GLY A 50 4.38 4.13 -5.10
C GLY A 50 3.43 4.68 -6.15
N GLN A 51 3.99 5.18 -7.26
CA GLN A 51 3.26 5.79 -8.37
C GLN A 51 2.18 4.87 -8.98
N ILE A 52 2.46 3.58 -9.16
CA ILE A 52 1.49 2.63 -9.72
C ILE A 52 0.31 2.45 -8.74
N ILE A 53 0.58 2.35 -7.44
CA ILE A 53 -0.46 2.14 -6.44
C ILE A 53 -1.23 3.44 -6.19
N ASP A 54 -0.57 4.60 -6.21
CA ASP A 54 -1.22 5.91 -6.20
C ASP A 54 -2.18 6.05 -7.41
N ASN A 55 -1.71 5.76 -8.62
CA ASN A 55 -2.57 5.76 -9.81
C ASN A 55 -3.77 4.81 -9.68
N ALA A 56 -3.56 3.63 -9.11
CA ALA A 56 -4.62 2.65 -8.91
C ALA A 56 -5.64 3.08 -7.85
N LEU A 57 -5.22 3.70 -6.74
CA LEU A 57 -6.09 4.06 -5.62
C LEU A 57 -6.70 5.46 -5.71
N CYS A 58 -6.01 6.38 -6.37
CA CYS A 58 -6.38 7.79 -6.45
C CYS A 58 -6.71 8.23 -7.88
N GLY A 59 -6.47 7.39 -8.90
CA GLY A 59 -6.72 7.73 -10.30
C GLY A 59 -5.59 8.57 -10.90
N GLY A 60 -5.79 9.14 -12.09
CA GLY A 60 -4.83 10.05 -12.72
C GLY A 60 -5.15 11.54 -12.47
N PRO A 61 -4.75 12.45 -13.37
CA PRO A 61 -3.87 12.19 -14.52
C PRO A 61 -2.45 11.87 -14.07
N ASP A 62 -1.70 11.14 -14.90
CA ASP A 62 -0.25 10.90 -14.82
C ASP A 62 0.38 11.09 -16.21
N PRO A 63 0.62 12.34 -16.65
CA PRO A 63 1.09 12.60 -18.00
C PRO A 63 2.47 11.99 -18.28
N ASN A 64 3.32 11.88 -17.25
CA ASN A 64 4.63 11.24 -17.36
C ASN A 64 4.54 9.73 -17.62
N ALA A 65 3.43 9.11 -17.22
CA ALA A 65 3.11 7.71 -17.53
C ALA A 65 2.11 7.54 -18.69
N GLY A 66 1.76 8.62 -19.40
CA GLY A 66 0.78 8.59 -20.49
C GLY A 66 -0.68 8.37 -20.03
N ILE A 67 -0.98 8.52 -18.74
CA ILE A 67 -2.34 8.37 -18.20
C ILE A 67 -3.03 9.74 -18.21
N THR A 68 -4.02 9.89 -19.08
CA THR A 68 -4.79 11.15 -19.21
C THR A 68 -6.05 11.15 -18.37
N SER A 69 -6.63 9.97 -18.10
CA SER A 69 -7.87 9.84 -17.34
C SER A 69 -7.64 10.15 -15.85
N PRO A 70 -8.47 10.99 -15.22
CA PRO A 70 -8.43 11.21 -13.77
C PRO A 70 -9.11 10.08 -12.98
N SER A 71 -9.83 9.18 -13.65
CA SER A 71 -10.64 8.15 -12.98
C SER A 71 -9.77 7.12 -12.26
N ILE A 72 -10.27 6.66 -11.11
CA ILE A 72 -9.72 5.49 -10.41
C ILE A 72 -9.97 4.24 -11.28
N PRO A 73 -8.93 3.48 -11.67
CA PRO A 73 -9.08 2.35 -12.59
C PRO A 73 -9.54 1.05 -11.92
N ILE A 74 -9.34 0.90 -10.59
CA ILE A 74 -9.81 -0.27 -9.85
C ILE A 74 -11.30 -0.15 -9.50
N SER A 75 -11.97 -1.29 -9.31
CA SER A 75 -13.38 -1.28 -8.90
C SER A 75 -13.55 -0.67 -7.50
N ALA A 76 -14.74 -0.09 -7.25
CA ALA A 76 -15.09 0.42 -5.92
C ALA A 76 -14.99 -0.68 -4.84
N SER A 77 -15.38 -1.92 -5.18
CA SER A 77 -15.25 -3.07 -4.30
C SER A 77 -13.79 -3.37 -3.95
N ALA A 78 -12.88 -3.35 -4.92
CA ALA A 78 -11.45 -3.55 -4.68
C ALA A 78 -10.86 -2.42 -3.82
N ALA A 79 -11.20 -1.17 -4.13
CA ALA A 79 -10.79 -0.01 -3.33
C ALA A 79 -11.28 -0.12 -1.88
N GLN A 80 -12.48 -0.66 -1.64
CA GLN A 80 -13.05 -0.86 -0.31
C GLN A 80 -12.29 -1.92 0.51
N MET A 81 -11.73 -2.95 -0.14
CA MET A 81 -10.95 -3.98 0.54
C MET A 81 -9.54 -3.51 0.94
N VAL A 82 -9.06 -2.40 0.36
CA VAL A 82 -7.81 -1.76 0.77
C VAL A 82 -8.00 -1.09 2.12
N LYS A 83 -7.30 -1.58 3.14
CA LYS A 83 -7.33 -1.01 4.49
C LYS A 83 -6.25 0.02 4.72
N ALA A 84 -5.05 -0.26 4.20
CA ALA A 84 -3.91 0.63 4.28
C ALA A 84 -3.04 0.54 3.03
N ALA A 85 -2.50 1.67 2.61
CA ALA A 85 -1.53 1.78 1.53
C ALA A 85 -0.36 2.65 1.98
N ILE A 86 0.85 2.13 1.84
CA ILE A 86 2.10 2.79 2.22
C ILE A 86 2.91 3.06 0.97
N PHE A 87 3.18 4.33 0.70
CA PHE A 87 4.05 4.77 -0.39
C PHE A 87 5.33 5.32 0.21
N MET A 88 6.48 4.83 -0.26
CA MET A 88 7.79 5.31 0.18
C MET A 88 8.55 5.81 -1.03
N GLY A 89 8.82 7.13 -1.05
CA GLY A 89 9.51 7.78 -2.16
C GLY A 89 8.67 7.87 -3.42
N ASP A 90 7.37 8.11 -3.29
CA ASP A 90 6.47 8.19 -4.44
C ASP A 90 6.78 9.39 -5.35
N PRO A 91 7.14 9.20 -6.63
CA PRO A 91 7.32 10.30 -7.58
C PRO A 91 6.11 11.22 -7.74
N ARG A 92 4.91 10.73 -7.38
CA ARG A 92 3.66 11.48 -7.42
C ARG A 92 3.46 12.41 -6.23
N PHE A 93 4.33 12.38 -5.22
CA PHE A 93 4.27 13.27 -4.06
C PHE A 93 4.19 14.74 -4.49
N GLU A 94 3.26 15.49 -3.89
CA GLU A 94 3.09 16.94 -4.08
C GLU A 94 2.59 17.52 -2.77
N TYR A 95 3.49 18.24 -2.07
CA TYR A 95 3.22 18.72 -0.73
C TYR A 95 1.87 19.43 -0.59
N GLY A 96 1.02 18.89 0.27
CA GLY A 96 -0.22 19.52 0.70
C GLY A 96 -1.33 18.53 1.08
N ALA A 97 -1.16 17.24 0.78
CA ALA A 97 -2.15 16.24 1.16
C ALA A 97 -2.00 15.80 2.63
N SER A 98 -3.12 15.50 3.29
CA SER A 98 -3.13 15.12 4.71
C SER A 98 -2.47 13.76 5.00
N TYR A 99 -2.29 12.94 3.96
CA TYR A 99 -1.64 11.63 4.03
C TYR A 99 -0.14 11.66 3.73
N GLU A 100 0.42 12.84 3.45
CA GLU A 100 1.85 13.01 3.17
C GLU A 100 2.64 13.25 4.45
N ILE A 101 3.69 12.45 4.64
CA ILE A 101 4.54 12.44 5.83
C ILE A 101 5.98 12.68 5.42
N GLY A 102 6.69 13.53 6.17
CA GLY A 102 8.11 13.79 5.98
C GLY A 102 8.43 15.26 5.79
N THR A 103 9.64 15.52 5.34
CA THR A 103 10.23 16.85 5.27
C THR A 103 10.09 17.54 3.92
N CYS A 104 9.74 16.80 2.85
CA CYS A 104 9.56 17.41 1.53
C CYS A 104 8.45 18.48 1.56
N ARG A 105 8.72 19.65 0.98
CA ARG A 105 7.77 20.77 0.83
C ARG A 105 7.62 21.20 -0.64
N LEU A 106 8.00 20.30 -1.54
CA LEU A 106 7.96 20.45 -2.99
C LEU A 106 7.16 19.25 -3.56
N GLY A 107 7.47 18.84 -4.78
CA GLY A 107 6.93 17.62 -5.39
C GLY A 107 7.99 16.87 -6.19
N GLY A 108 7.66 15.62 -6.54
CA GLY A 108 8.52 14.73 -7.31
C GLY A 108 8.48 15.02 -8.81
N PHE A 109 9.25 14.24 -9.58
CA PHE A 109 9.29 14.42 -11.04
C PHE A 109 7.94 14.15 -11.72
N ALA A 110 7.05 13.39 -11.07
CA ALA A 110 5.69 13.11 -11.52
C ALA A 110 4.63 13.63 -10.56
N ALA A 111 4.92 14.70 -9.82
CA ALA A 111 4.04 15.29 -8.82
C ALA A 111 2.55 15.34 -9.25
N ARG A 112 1.66 15.05 -8.30
CA ARG A 112 0.23 15.32 -8.45
C ARG A 112 -0.02 16.79 -8.77
N PRO A 113 -1.15 17.14 -9.42
CA PRO A 113 -1.56 18.53 -9.52
C PRO A 113 -1.68 19.16 -8.13
N LYS A 114 -1.27 20.43 -8.00
CA LYS A 114 -1.43 21.18 -6.74
C LYS A 114 -2.88 21.16 -6.27
N GLY A 115 -3.09 20.80 -4.99
CA GLY A 115 -4.42 20.69 -4.39
C GLY A 115 -5.21 19.46 -4.83
N PHE A 116 -4.57 18.48 -5.45
CA PHE A 116 -5.21 17.20 -5.76
C PHE A 116 -5.75 16.52 -4.50
N VAL A 117 -6.93 15.92 -4.62
CA VAL A 117 -7.61 15.22 -3.52
C VAL A 117 -7.83 13.77 -3.92
N CYS A 118 -7.15 12.85 -3.23
CA CYS A 118 -7.43 11.42 -3.35
C CYS A 118 -8.65 11.04 -2.49
N SER A 119 -9.70 10.49 -3.11
CA SER A 119 -10.88 10.00 -2.39
C SER A 119 -10.57 8.87 -1.39
N ASN A 120 -9.51 8.11 -1.63
CA ASN A 120 -9.00 7.07 -0.74
C ASN A 120 -7.88 7.55 0.19
N GLY A 121 -7.61 8.86 0.27
CA GLY A 121 -6.47 9.42 1.01
C GLY A 121 -6.43 9.04 2.50
N SER A 122 -7.57 8.80 3.14
CA SER A 122 -7.63 8.35 4.53
C SER A 122 -7.05 6.95 4.79
N LYS A 123 -6.78 6.18 3.74
CA LYS A 123 -6.14 4.85 3.78
C LYS A 123 -4.64 4.92 3.48
N ILE A 124 -4.10 6.09 3.20
CA ILE A 124 -2.76 6.25 2.65
C ILE A 124 -1.82 6.87 3.70
N GLN A 125 -0.56 6.45 3.69
CA GLN A 125 0.56 7.28 4.11
C GLN A 125 1.62 7.29 3.01
N SER A 126 1.97 8.48 2.53
CA SER A 126 3.00 8.70 1.51
C SER A 126 4.18 9.42 2.13
N TYR A 127 5.33 8.75 2.17
CA TYR A 127 6.55 9.22 2.83
C TYR A 127 7.51 9.82 1.81
N CYS A 128 7.92 11.08 2.02
CA CYS A 128 8.92 11.75 1.21
C CYS A 128 9.71 12.81 2.00
N ASP A 129 11.03 12.79 1.84
CA ASP A 129 11.94 13.75 2.47
C ASP A 129 12.66 14.66 1.47
N SER A 130 12.97 15.88 1.91
CA SER A 130 13.59 16.92 1.07
C SER A 130 14.86 16.51 0.32
N PRO A 131 15.76 15.65 0.87
CA PRO A 131 16.95 15.22 0.15
C PRO A 131 16.68 14.22 -0.99
N ASP A 132 15.48 13.64 -1.09
CA ASP A 132 15.13 12.68 -2.12
C ASP A 132 15.02 13.34 -3.50
N PRO A 133 15.75 12.86 -4.53
CA PRO A 133 15.74 13.45 -5.87
C PRO A 133 14.55 13.00 -6.74
N TYR A 134 13.73 12.04 -6.29
CA TYR A 134 12.66 11.44 -7.09
C TYR A 134 11.26 11.87 -6.64
N CYS A 135 10.96 11.76 -5.35
CA CYS A 135 9.69 12.22 -4.79
C CYS A 135 9.72 13.70 -4.35
N CYS A 136 10.91 14.28 -4.30
CA CYS A 136 11.13 15.69 -4.04
C CYS A 136 12.11 16.24 -5.09
N GLN A 137 12.79 17.34 -4.77
CA GLN A 137 13.79 17.98 -5.64
C GLN A 137 15.18 18.00 -4.98
N GLY A 138 15.46 17.00 -4.16
CA GLY A 138 16.77 16.84 -3.53
C GLY A 138 17.83 16.29 -4.48
N ASN A 139 18.96 15.88 -3.93
CA ASN A 139 20.10 15.37 -4.69
C ASN A 139 20.76 14.13 -4.05
N ASN A 140 20.12 13.52 -3.05
CA ASN A 140 20.65 12.40 -2.30
C ASN A 140 19.84 11.12 -2.57
N ALA A 141 20.28 10.33 -3.55
CA ALA A 141 19.63 9.06 -3.89
C ALA A 141 19.64 8.04 -2.72
N SER A 142 20.56 8.15 -1.75
CA SER A 142 20.53 7.30 -0.56
C SER A 142 19.36 7.61 0.36
N ALA A 143 18.88 8.86 0.39
CA ALA A 143 17.69 9.24 1.16
C ALA A 143 16.44 8.50 0.65
N HIS A 144 16.31 8.39 -0.67
CA HIS A 144 15.23 7.61 -1.30
C HIS A 144 15.23 6.14 -0.87
N GLY A 145 16.42 5.55 -0.73
CA GLY A 145 16.56 4.18 -0.28
C GLY A 145 16.25 3.96 1.21
N ALA A 146 16.17 5.01 2.03
CA ALA A 146 16.22 4.91 3.48
C ALA A 146 14.85 4.83 4.18
N TYR A 147 13.74 5.00 3.48
CA TYR A 147 12.41 5.18 4.11
C TYR A 147 11.94 4.01 4.99
N VAL A 148 12.32 2.77 4.70
CA VAL A 148 11.98 1.64 5.58
C VAL A 148 12.68 1.78 6.94
N ASN A 149 13.92 2.24 6.95
CA ASN A 149 14.67 2.45 8.17
C ASN A 149 14.15 3.67 8.95
N ILE A 150 13.72 4.73 8.26
CA ILE A 150 13.26 5.98 8.88
C ILE A 150 11.82 5.85 9.37
N TYR A 151 10.92 5.32 8.54
CA TYR A 151 9.46 5.35 8.74
C TYR A 151 8.82 3.97 8.87
N GLY A 152 9.59 2.87 8.84
CA GLY A 152 9.01 1.51 8.87
C GLY A 152 8.08 1.28 10.06
N GLN A 153 8.45 1.78 11.24
CA GLN A 153 7.60 1.67 12.44
C GLN A 153 6.35 2.56 12.35
N ASN A 154 6.46 3.78 11.83
CA ASN A 154 5.31 4.65 11.60
C ASN A 154 4.30 4.01 10.63
N ALA A 155 4.81 3.38 9.56
CA ALA A 155 3.99 2.67 8.59
C ALA A 155 3.27 1.47 9.22
N ILE A 156 3.96 0.69 10.05
CA ILE A 156 3.36 -0.43 10.79
C ILE A 156 2.26 0.08 11.72
N SER A 157 2.53 1.10 12.55
CA SER A 157 1.52 1.65 13.45
C SER A 157 0.30 2.19 12.72
N PHE A 158 0.48 2.81 11.55
CA PHE A 158 -0.64 3.24 10.73
C PHE A 158 -1.45 2.06 10.19
N ILE A 159 -0.79 1.03 9.65
CA ILE A 159 -1.45 -0.19 9.18
C ILE A 159 -2.29 -0.78 10.32
N GLU A 160 -1.69 -0.98 11.50
CA GLU A 160 -2.39 -1.53 12.67
C GLU A 160 -3.62 -0.69 13.05
N SER A 161 -3.52 0.63 12.98
CA SER A 161 -4.66 1.53 13.25
C SER A 161 -5.81 1.37 12.26
N LYS A 162 -5.55 0.93 11.02
CA LYS A 162 -6.57 0.69 9.98
C LYS A 162 -7.14 -0.72 10.01
N LEU A 163 -6.41 -1.68 10.58
CA LEU A 163 -6.90 -3.05 10.76
C LEU A 163 -7.83 -3.17 11.96
N ASN A 164 -7.62 -2.34 12.98
CA ASN A 164 -8.40 -2.34 14.21
C ASN A 164 -9.59 -1.36 14.20
N SER A 165 -9.88 -0.73 13.06
CA SER A 165 -10.96 0.27 12.88
C SER A 165 -12.20 -0.29 12.18
#